data_AF-A0A3C1LMS0-F1
#
_entry.id   AF-A0A3C1LMS0-F1
#
_cell.length_a   1.000
_cell.length_b   1.000
_cell.length_c   1.000
_cell.angle_alpha   90.00
_cell.angle_beta   90.00
_cell.angle_gamma   90.00
#
_symmetry.space_group_name_H-M   'P 1'
#
loop_
_entity.id
_entity.type
_entity.pdbx_description
1 polymer ?
#
loop_
_entity_poly.entity_id
_entity_poly.type
_entity_poly.pdbx_seq_one_letter_code
_entity_poly.pdbx_strand_id
1 'polypeptide(L)'
;DVLSKRASASATGKARSLGTEALKNPLELEGFMVYRLQAGQEQDEILWTALTESAITDHCFRDDIWFAVPGGDYLWAVKAVYDNGAASLPGFSGVLSRNVPNGTIVGKVRSKLDAAIAGATISNGYLNIATNSAGNYSLLVPAGTYPVTASAPGFASQT
;
A
#
# COMPACT_ATOMS: atom_id res chain seq x y z
N ASP A 1 58.31 -4.40 79.36
CA ASP A 1 57.21 -4.90 78.54
C ASP A 1 55.88 -4.52 79.16
N VAL A 2 55.31 -3.36 78.79
CA VAL A 2 54.53 -3.10 77.57
C VAL A 2 53.23 -3.92 77.63
N LEU A 3 52.17 -3.36 78.25
CA LEU A 3 51.00 -2.71 77.59
C LEU A 3 50.20 -3.69 76.71
N SER A 4 48.87 -3.82 76.71
CA SER A 4 47.74 -3.23 77.45
C SER A 4 46.48 -3.88 76.85
N LYS A 5 45.45 -4.16 77.66
CA LYS A 5 44.10 -4.53 77.22
C LYS A 5 43.42 -3.38 76.47
N ARG A 6 42.82 -3.64 75.31
CA ARG A 6 41.74 -2.84 74.65
C ARG A 6 41.02 -3.74 73.63
N ALA A 7 39.79 -3.56 73.18
CA ALA A 7 38.55 -2.91 73.63
C ALA A 7 37.55 -3.26 72.51
N SER A 8 36.27 -3.47 72.81
CA SER A 8 35.21 -3.60 71.81
C SER A 8 34.95 -2.24 71.15
N ALA A 9 34.80 -2.20 69.81
CA ALA A 9 34.24 -1.05 69.10
C ALA A 9 33.54 -1.50 67.81
N SER A 10 32.28 -1.07 67.70
CA SER A 10 31.45 -1.08 66.49
C SER A 10 32.06 -0.19 65.40
N ALA A 11 32.06 -0.65 64.15
CA ALA A 11 32.38 0.16 62.99
C ALA A 11 31.48 -0.20 61.80
N THR A 12 30.57 0.74 61.53
CA THR A 12 29.78 0.92 60.32
C THR A 12 30.62 0.75 59.05
N GLY A 13 30.20 -0.11 58.13
CA GLY A 13 30.85 -0.35 56.85
C GLY A 13 29.86 -0.50 55.70
N LYS A 14 29.44 0.65 55.16
CA LYS A 14 29.03 0.97 53.78
C LYS A 14 28.34 -0.15 52.96
N ALA A 15 27.07 0.11 52.62
CA ALA A 15 26.31 -0.61 51.62
C ALA A 15 27.11 -0.81 50.32
N ARG A 16 27.29 -2.06 49.92
CA ARG A 16 27.56 -2.39 48.53
C ARG A 16 26.18 -2.60 47.91
N SER A 17 25.63 -1.53 47.32
CA SER A 17 24.51 -1.63 46.41
C SER A 17 24.93 -2.64 45.34
N LEU A 18 24.37 -3.85 45.37
CA LEU A 18 24.27 -4.65 44.17
C LEU A 18 23.59 -3.73 43.16
N GLY A 19 24.35 -3.36 42.14
CA GLY A 19 23.85 -2.52 41.08
C GLY A 19 22.53 -3.10 40.62
N THR A 20 21.47 -2.32 40.78
CA THR A 20 20.33 -2.41 39.90
C THR A 20 20.91 -2.11 38.52
N GLU A 21 21.42 -3.14 37.83
CA GLU A 21 21.66 -3.01 36.40
C GLU A 21 20.36 -2.49 35.83
N ALA A 22 20.47 -1.36 35.13
CA ALA A 22 19.35 -0.68 34.53
C ALA A 22 18.49 -1.70 33.77
N LEU A 23 17.35 -2.07 34.34
CA LEU A 23 16.30 -2.69 33.56
C LEU A 23 15.90 -1.63 32.54
N LYS A 24 16.38 -1.87 31.31
CA LYS A 24 15.99 -1.30 30.02
C LYS A 24 14.77 -0.41 30.15
N ASN A 25 14.90 0.86 29.75
CA ASN A 25 13.73 1.66 29.43
C ASN A 25 12.85 0.80 28.49
N PRO A 26 11.65 0.36 28.92
CA PRO A 26 10.80 -0.42 28.04
C PRO A 26 10.48 0.48 26.87
N LEU A 27 10.71 -0.03 25.65
CA LEU A 27 10.33 0.66 24.42
C LEU A 27 8.87 1.09 24.54
N GLU A 28 8.63 2.39 24.48
CA GLU A 28 7.29 2.92 24.56
C GLU A 28 6.64 2.76 23.18
N LEU A 29 5.42 2.22 23.15
CA LEU A 29 4.65 2.10 21.93
C LEU A 29 4.27 3.50 21.45
N GLU A 30 4.78 3.90 20.28
CA GLU A 30 4.41 5.15 19.63
C GLU A 30 3.06 5.00 18.91
N GLY A 31 2.85 3.85 18.24
CA GLY A 31 1.59 3.53 17.57
C GLY A 31 1.73 2.40 16.56
N PHE A 32 0.88 2.43 15.53
CA PHE A 32 0.81 1.42 14.48
C PHE A 32 0.93 2.05 13.10
N MET A 33 1.70 1.41 12.22
CA MET A 33 1.69 1.68 10.79
C MET A 33 0.82 0.65 10.08
N VAL A 34 -0.02 1.10 9.15
CA VAL A 34 -0.91 0.24 8.37
C VAL A 34 -0.49 0.27 6.91
N TYR A 35 -0.45 -0.89 6.28
CA TYR A 35 -0.01 -1.07 4.90
C TYR A 35 -1.01 -1.90 4.10
N ARG A 36 -1.03 -1.69 2.78
CA ARG A 36 -1.65 -2.57 1.79
C ARG A 36 -0.57 -3.15 0.87
N LEU A 37 -0.68 -4.42 0.53
CA LEU A 37 0.24 -5.15 -0.35
C LEU A 37 -0.52 -6.16 -1.21
N GLN A 38 0.07 -6.55 -2.35
CA GLN A 38 -0.47 -7.69 -3.12
C GLN A 38 -0.08 -9.01 -2.47
N ALA A 39 -0.93 -10.03 -2.60
CA ALA A 39 -0.63 -11.38 -2.15
C ALA A 39 0.65 -11.90 -2.83
N GLY A 40 1.54 -12.51 -2.05
CA GLY A 40 2.87 -12.94 -2.49
C GLY A 40 3.99 -11.92 -2.26
N GLN A 41 3.67 -10.69 -1.83
CA GLN A 41 4.66 -9.63 -1.50
C GLN A 41 4.98 -9.54 0.00
N GLU A 42 4.53 -10.48 0.83
CA GLU A 42 4.60 -10.42 2.30
C GLU A 42 6.04 -10.38 2.85
N GLN A 43 7.04 -10.70 2.03
CA GLN A 43 8.46 -10.69 2.43
C GLN A 43 9.23 -9.50 1.87
N ASP A 44 8.59 -8.63 1.08
CA ASP A 44 9.24 -7.51 0.39
C ASP A 44 8.55 -6.18 0.70
N GLU A 45 8.88 -5.61 1.86
CA GLU A 45 8.24 -4.38 2.38
C GLU A 45 8.39 -3.17 1.44
N ILE A 46 9.37 -3.18 0.53
CA ILE A 46 9.53 -2.08 -0.45
C ILE A 46 8.37 -1.99 -1.44
N LEU A 47 7.63 -3.11 -1.64
CA LEU A 47 6.48 -3.18 -2.52
C LEU A 47 5.18 -2.76 -1.82
N TRP A 48 5.21 -2.54 -0.51
CA TRP A 48 4.01 -2.23 0.25
C TRP A 48 3.65 -0.76 0.12
N THR A 49 2.35 -0.49 0.08
CA THR A 49 1.82 0.88 0.15
C THR A 49 1.47 1.20 1.60
N ALA A 50 2.17 2.17 2.20
CA ALA A 50 1.76 2.72 3.49
C ALA A 50 0.42 3.47 3.34
N LEU A 51 -0.54 3.14 4.20
CA LEU A 51 -1.86 3.80 4.24
C LEU A 51 -1.92 4.90 5.30
N THR A 52 -0.98 4.89 6.27
CA THR A 52 -0.79 5.93 7.28
C THR A 52 0.53 6.64 7.02
N GLU A 53 0.56 7.97 7.13
CA GLU A 53 1.79 8.78 6.95
C GLU A 53 2.74 8.67 8.15
N SER A 54 2.19 8.45 9.34
CA SER A 54 2.90 8.23 10.60
C SER A 54 2.18 7.17 11.44
N ALA A 55 2.80 6.74 12.54
CA ALA A 55 2.18 5.80 13.46
C ALA A 55 0.90 6.39 14.06
N ILE A 56 -0.19 5.63 14.04
CA ILE A 56 -1.48 5.99 14.62
C ILE A 56 -1.71 5.24 15.95
N THR A 57 -2.40 5.87 16.89
CA THR A 57 -2.80 5.23 18.16
C THR A 57 -4.19 4.60 18.10
N ASP A 58 -4.97 4.89 17.05
CA ASP A 58 -6.26 4.27 16.82
C ASP A 58 -6.12 2.78 16.48
N HIS A 59 -7.01 1.96 17.03
CA HIS A 59 -7.00 0.51 16.81
C HIS A 59 -7.89 0.09 15.63
N CYS A 60 -8.36 1.04 14.84
CA CYS A 60 -9.20 0.82 13.68
C CYS A 60 -8.76 1.77 12.56
N PHE A 61 -8.61 1.23 11.35
CA PHE A 61 -8.24 1.99 10.16
C PHE A 61 -9.13 1.58 8.98
N ARG A 62 -9.55 2.55 8.18
CA ARG A 62 -10.34 2.34 6.96
C ARG A 62 -9.51 2.73 5.74
N ASP A 63 -9.32 1.78 4.82
CA ASP A 63 -8.72 2.04 3.51
C ASP A 63 -9.77 2.65 2.56
N ASP A 64 -9.95 3.97 2.61
CA ASP A 64 -10.95 4.69 1.80
C ASP A 64 -10.65 4.69 0.29
N ILE A 65 -9.39 4.47 -0.08
CA ILE A 65 -8.96 4.40 -1.49
C ILE A 65 -9.06 2.97 -2.06
N TRP A 66 -9.47 1.97 -1.27
CA TRP A 66 -9.58 0.57 -1.69
C TRP A 66 -10.33 0.37 -3.01
N PHE A 67 -11.41 1.14 -3.23
CA PHE A 67 -12.22 1.08 -4.45
C PHE A 67 -11.54 1.67 -5.70
N ALA A 68 -10.45 2.41 -5.54
CA ALA A 68 -9.67 2.98 -6.64
C ALA A 68 -8.41 2.14 -6.97
N VAL A 69 -8.07 1.15 -6.15
CA VAL A 69 -6.92 0.26 -6.39
C VAL A 69 -7.14 -0.58 -7.66
N PRO A 70 -6.09 -0.93 -8.43
CA PRO A 70 -6.22 -1.91 -9.51
C PRO A 70 -6.82 -3.25 -9.04
N GLY A 71 -7.36 -4.01 -9.98
CA GLY A 71 -7.81 -5.37 -9.70
C GLY A 71 -6.64 -6.27 -9.30
N GLY A 72 -6.87 -7.16 -8.34
CA GLY A 72 -5.85 -8.06 -7.81
C GLY A 72 -6.19 -8.63 -6.44
N ASP A 73 -5.34 -9.50 -5.93
CA ASP A 73 -5.45 -10.07 -4.60
C ASP A 73 -4.57 -9.28 -3.64
N TYR A 74 -5.17 -8.74 -2.59
CA TYR A 74 -4.48 -7.88 -1.62
C TYR A 74 -4.68 -8.38 -0.20
N LEU A 75 -3.76 -7.99 0.67
CA LEU A 75 -3.89 -8.10 2.11
C LEU A 75 -3.36 -6.82 2.76
N TRP A 76 -3.59 -6.71 4.07
CA TRP A 76 -3.12 -5.59 4.87
C TRP A 76 -2.11 -6.10 5.88
N ALA A 77 -1.12 -5.25 6.18
CA ALA A 77 -0.16 -5.49 7.24
C ALA A 77 -0.25 -4.38 8.29
N VAL A 78 -0.05 -4.74 9.54
CA VAL A 78 0.08 -3.80 10.66
C VAL A 78 1.41 -4.05 11.37
N LYS A 79 2.16 -2.97 11.64
CA LYS A 79 3.40 -3.00 12.41
C LYS A 79 3.27 -2.05 13.58
N ALA A 80 3.65 -2.49 14.79
CA ALA A 80 3.84 -1.58 15.91
C ALA A 80 5.14 -0.78 15.71
N VAL A 81 5.12 0.51 16.00
CA VAL A 81 6.29 1.42 15.98
C VAL A 81 6.53 1.90 17.41
N TYR A 82 7.80 1.93 17.82
CA TYR A 82 8.22 2.33 19.15
C TYR A 82 8.99 3.66 19.12
N ASP A 83 9.05 4.33 20.26
CA ASP A 83 9.70 5.63 20.49
C ASP A 83 11.15 5.76 19.98
N ASN A 84 11.88 4.66 19.87
CA ASN A 84 13.24 4.62 19.33
C ASN A 84 13.30 4.37 17.80
N GLY A 85 12.16 4.35 17.12
CA GLY A 85 12.02 4.07 15.68
C GLY A 85 12.05 2.58 15.31
N ALA A 86 12.17 1.66 16.27
CA ALA A 86 12.05 0.24 16.00
C ALA A 86 10.61 -0.12 15.60
N ALA A 87 10.45 -1.16 14.79
CA ALA A 87 9.15 -1.70 14.43
C ALA A 87 9.05 -3.20 14.72
N SER A 88 7.84 -3.68 15.05
CA SER A 88 7.57 -5.11 15.19
C SER A 88 7.68 -5.83 13.83
N LEU A 89 7.66 -7.17 13.88
CA LEU A 89 7.28 -7.96 12.72
C LEU A 89 5.85 -7.60 12.28
N PRO A 90 5.53 -7.72 10.99
CA PRO A 90 4.19 -7.44 10.47
C PRO A 90 3.17 -8.50 10.91
N GLY A 91 1.99 -8.03 11.33
CA GLY A 91 0.78 -8.85 11.41
C GLY A 91 -0.04 -8.72 10.14
N PHE A 92 -0.35 -9.82 9.47
CA PHE A 92 -1.06 -9.84 8.20
C PHE A 92 -2.54 -10.19 8.36
N SER A 93 -3.39 -9.56 7.55
CA SER A 93 -4.77 -10.01 7.34
C SER A 93 -4.83 -11.26 6.44
N GLY A 94 -6.04 -11.79 6.23
CA GLY A 94 -6.29 -12.67 5.09
C GLY A 94 -6.29 -11.91 3.76
N VAL A 95 -6.33 -12.66 2.66
CA VAL A 95 -6.42 -12.11 1.30
C VAL A 95 -7.85 -11.67 0.99
N LEU A 96 -7.99 -10.48 0.41
CA LEU A 96 -9.21 -9.94 -0.17
C LEU A 96 -8.99 -9.69 -1.67
N SER A 97 -9.81 -10.34 -2.49
CA SER A 97 -9.78 -10.15 -3.94
C SER A 97 -10.53 -8.90 -4.35
N ARG A 98 -9.83 -7.99 -5.04
CA ARG A 98 -10.41 -6.84 -5.74
C ARG A 98 -10.78 -7.24 -7.16
N ASN A 99 -12.01 -7.69 -7.35
CA ASN A 99 -12.54 -7.94 -8.69
C ASN A 99 -12.98 -6.63 -9.35
N VAL A 100 -12.31 -6.25 -10.43
CA VAL A 100 -12.75 -5.17 -11.32
C VAL A 100 -13.26 -5.85 -12.60
N PRO A 101 -14.58 -6.01 -12.77
CA PRO A 101 -15.12 -6.69 -13.93
C PRO A 101 -14.75 -5.92 -15.20
N ASN A 102 -14.51 -6.64 -16.29
CA ASN A 102 -14.30 -6.02 -17.59
C ASN A 102 -15.63 -5.86 -18.34
N GLY A 103 -15.74 -4.79 -19.11
CA GLY A 103 -16.78 -4.56 -20.10
C GLY A 103 -16.19 -4.36 -21.51
N THR A 104 -17.04 -4.33 -22.52
CA THR A 104 -16.62 -4.12 -23.90
C THR A 104 -17.25 -2.86 -24.46
N ILE A 105 -16.44 -1.91 -24.92
CA ILE A 105 -16.90 -0.77 -25.70
C ILE A 105 -16.90 -1.20 -27.16
N VAL A 106 -18.08 -1.25 -27.77
CA VAL A 106 -18.26 -1.62 -29.17
C VAL A 106 -18.89 -0.48 -29.95
N GLY A 107 -18.47 -0.31 -31.20
CA GLY A 107 -19.02 0.74 -32.04
C GLY A 107 -18.58 0.64 -33.49
N LYS A 108 -18.94 1.66 -34.26
CA LYS A 108 -18.62 1.79 -35.67
C LYS A 108 -18.12 3.19 -35.98
N VAL A 109 -17.14 3.31 -36.86
CA VAL A 109 -16.66 4.59 -37.37
C VAL A 109 -17.10 4.73 -38.82
N ARG A 110 -17.82 5.83 -39.11
CA ARG A 110 -18.36 6.12 -40.43
C ARG A 110 -18.17 7.59 -40.79
N SER A 111 -18.14 7.88 -42.08
CA SER A 111 -18.15 9.25 -42.60
C SER A 111 -19.54 9.86 -42.52
N LYS A 112 -19.65 11.17 -42.82
CA LYS A 112 -20.95 11.85 -42.94
C LYS A 112 -21.84 11.31 -44.05
N LEU A 113 -21.26 10.57 -45.01
CA LEU A 113 -21.98 9.89 -46.09
C LEU A 113 -22.30 8.42 -45.75
N ASP A 114 -22.20 8.04 -44.47
CA ASP A 114 -22.43 6.68 -43.95
C ASP A 114 -21.48 5.60 -44.49
N ALA A 115 -20.39 6.00 -45.15
CA ALA A 115 -19.34 5.07 -45.58
C ALA A 115 -18.49 4.62 -44.39
N ALA A 116 -18.26 3.31 -44.26
CA ALA A 116 -17.39 2.76 -43.22
C ALA A 116 -15.95 3.24 -43.37
N ILE A 117 -15.32 3.61 -42.25
CA ILE A 117 -13.92 4.03 -42.23
C ILE A 117 -13.11 2.89 -41.63
N ALA A 118 -12.38 2.17 -42.49
CA ALA A 118 -11.46 1.12 -42.10
C ALA A 118 -10.11 1.70 -41.65
N GLY A 119 -9.48 1.08 -40.65
CA GLY A 119 -8.18 1.51 -40.14
C GLY A 119 -8.22 2.82 -39.33
N ALA A 120 -9.40 3.29 -38.93
CA ALA A 120 -9.51 4.41 -37.99
C ALA A 120 -8.97 4.00 -36.62
N THR A 121 -8.14 4.84 -36.01
CA THR A 121 -7.62 4.64 -34.67
C THR A 121 -8.67 5.04 -33.65
N ILE A 122 -9.07 4.09 -32.80
CA ILE A 122 -9.88 4.29 -31.61
C ILE A 122 -8.98 4.25 -30.38
N SER A 123 -9.03 5.31 -29.58
CA SER A 123 -8.28 5.43 -28.33
C SER A 123 -9.21 5.63 -27.15
N ASN A 124 -8.97 4.92 -26.05
CA ASN A 124 -9.64 5.21 -24.77
C ASN A 124 -8.78 6.06 -23.81
N GLY A 125 -7.68 6.64 -24.32
CA GLY A 125 -6.62 7.30 -23.54
C GLY A 125 -5.48 6.39 -23.10
N TYR A 126 -5.66 5.07 -23.12
CA TYR A 126 -4.65 4.08 -22.68
C TYR A 126 -4.32 3.05 -23.77
N LEU A 127 -5.35 2.55 -24.43
CA LEU A 127 -5.27 1.55 -25.49
C LEU A 127 -5.65 2.20 -26.82
N ASN A 128 -5.00 1.74 -27.89
CA ASN A 128 -5.29 2.13 -29.26
C ASN A 128 -5.59 0.88 -30.08
N ILE A 129 -6.71 0.87 -30.79
CA ILE A 129 -7.10 -0.20 -31.73
C ILE A 129 -7.50 0.40 -33.07
N ALA A 130 -7.43 -0.38 -34.13
CA ALA A 130 -7.90 0.02 -35.46
C ALA A 130 -9.28 -0.57 -35.76
N THR A 131 -10.14 0.18 -36.44
CA THR A 131 -11.38 -0.36 -37.00
C THR A 131 -11.10 -1.38 -38.11
N ASN A 132 -11.95 -2.40 -38.23
CA ASN A 132 -11.86 -3.36 -39.31
C ASN A 132 -12.41 -2.80 -40.65
N SER A 133 -12.44 -3.63 -41.71
CA SER A 133 -12.93 -3.23 -43.04
C SER A 133 -14.39 -2.75 -43.06
N ALA A 134 -15.21 -3.17 -42.09
CA ALA A 134 -16.59 -2.72 -41.92
C ALA A 134 -16.72 -1.47 -41.01
N GLY A 135 -15.60 -0.88 -40.59
CA GLY A 135 -15.55 0.25 -39.66
C GLY A 135 -15.87 -0.12 -38.21
N ASN A 136 -16.01 -1.41 -37.88
CA ASN A 136 -16.36 -1.84 -36.52
C ASN A 136 -15.12 -1.88 -35.64
N TYR A 137 -15.31 -1.59 -34.34
CA TYR A 137 -14.30 -1.77 -33.30
C TYR A 137 -14.90 -2.44 -32.06
N SER A 138 -14.05 -3.07 -31.28
CA SER A 138 -14.38 -3.71 -30.00
C SER A 138 -13.20 -3.59 -29.06
N LEU A 139 -13.39 -2.93 -27.92
CA LEU A 139 -12.35 -2.68 -26.94
C LEU A 139 -12.76 -3.26 -25.57
N LEU A 140 -11.98 -4.23 -25.07
CA LEU A 140 -12.14 -4.76 -23.72
C LEU A 140 -11.48 -3.80 -22.73
N VAL A 141 -12.24 -3.33 -21.74
CA VAL A 141 -11.78 -2.39 -20.72
C VAL A 141 -12.27 -2.82 -19.33
N PRO A 142 -11.51 -2.55 -18.26
CA PRO A 142 -12.05 -2.62 -16.90
C PRO A 142 -13.30 -1.74 -16.73
N ALA A 143 -14.13 -2.03 -15.74
CA ALA A 143 -15.26 -1.17 -15.40
C ALA A 143 -14.76 0.23 -15.02
N GLY A 144 -15.27 1.25 -15.70
CA GLY A 144 -14.87 2.63 -15.50
C GLY A 144 -15.44 3.56 -16.58
N THR A 145 -15.11 4.84 -16.46
CA THR A 145 -15.45 5.87 -17.45
C THR A 145 -14.23 6.15 -18.32
N TYR A 146 -14.40 6.13 -19.63
CA TYR A 146 -13.32 6.34 -20.59
C TYR A 146 -13.70 7.40 -21.62
N PRO A 147 -12.83 8.37 -21.94
CA PRO A 147 -12.98 9.17 -23.14
C PRO A 147 -12.64 8.31 -24.35
N VAL A 148 -13.52 8.21 -25.35
CA VAL A 148 -13.28 7.36 -26.54
C VAL A 148 -13.11 8.25 -27.76
N THR A 149 -11.88 8.39 -28.24
CA THR A 149 -11.56 9.22 -29.40
C THR A 149 -11.36 8.37 -30.65
N ALA A 150 -12.08 8.69 -31.72
CA ALA A 150 -11.86 8.16 -33.06
C ALA A 150 -11.07 9.15 -33.92
N SER A 151 -10.07 8.66 -34.66
CA SER A 151 -9.26 9.46 -35.59
C SER A 151 -8.88 8.67 -36.83
N ALA A 152 -8.83 9.32 -37.99
CA ALA A 152 -8.43 8.69 -39.25
C ALA A 152 -7.82 9.74 -40.18
N PRO A 153 -6.81 9.40 -41.01
CA PRO A 153 -6.25 10.31 -41.99
C PRO A 153 -7.32 10.90 -42.91
N GLY A 154 -7.32 12.23 -43.09
CA GLY A 154 -8.32 12.93 -43.91
C GLY A 154 -9.65 13.19 -43.20
N PHE A 155 -9.81 12.82 -41.92
CA PHE A 155 -10.99 13.10 -41.10
C PHE A 155 -10.62 13.90 -39.85
N ALA A 156 -11.55 14.70 -39.36
CA ALA A 156 -11.42 15.32 -38.05
C ALA A 156 -11.65 14.26 -36.95
N SER A 157 -10.87 14.34 -35.86
CA SER A 157 -11.07 13.48 -34.70
C SER A 157 -12.38 13.80 -33.97
N GLN A 158 -12.96 12.81 -33.29
CA GLN A 158 -14.18 12.93 -32.48
C GLN A 158 -14.02 12.17 -31.17
N THR A 159 -14.60 12.66 -30.07
CA THR A 159 -14.57 12.06 -28.72
C THR A 159 -16.00 11.92 -28.18
#